data_AF-A0A0G1UZC2-F1
#
_entry.id   AF-A0A0G1UZC2-F1
#
_cell.length_a   1.000
_cell.length_b   1.000
_cell.length_c   1.000
_cell.angle_alpha   90.00
_cell.angle_beta   90.00
_cell.angle_gamma   90.00
#
_symmetry.space_group_name_H-M   'P 1'
#
loop_
_entity.id
_entity.type
_entity.pdbx_description
1 polymer ?
#
loop_
_entity_poly.entity_id
_entity_poly.type
_entity_poly.pdbx_seq_one_letter_code
_entity_poly.pdbx_strand_id
1 'polypeptide(L)'
;MTPKEATVSAAKTLVSYFNQIVSPKKVEKKEVKEEADVIGPMGKLSVEEIGLPTRVANALVKAGYETVEELAKAKKEDLVKVRNLGEKSIKIITVALVEKGVKFGE
;
A
#
# COMPACT_ATOMS: atom_id res chain seq x y z
N MET A 1 -37.28 25.14 16.91
CA MET A 1 -37.49 23.71 17.27
C MET A 1 -38.58 23.65 18.33
N THR A 2 -39.72 23.07 17.98
CA THR A 2 -40.81 22.84 18.95
C THR A 2 -40.52 21.60 19.80
N PRO A 3 -41.11 21.46 21.01
CA PRO A 3 -40.92 20.25 21.84
C PRO A 3 -41.31 18.94 21.12
N LYS A 4 -42.28 19.01 20.21
CA LYS A 4 -42.70 17.89 19.35
C LYS A 4 -41.60 17.50 18.35
N GLU A 5 -40.97 18.49 17.72
CA GLU A 5 -39.86 18.23 16.78
C GLU A 5 -38.64 17.67 17.49
N ALA A 6 -38.33 18.19 18.69
CA ALA A 6 -37.20 17.74 19.50
C ALA A 6 -37.32 16.27 19.88
N THR A 7 -38.51 15.86 20.35
CA THR A 7 -38.80 14.47 20.74
C THR A 7 -38.79 13.53 19.54
N VAL A 8 -39.34 13.94 18.40
CA VAL A 8 -39.26 13.16 17.15
C VAL A 8 -37.82 12.98 16.68
N SER A 9 -36.98 14.01 16.80
CA SER A 9 -35.55 13.93 16.45
C SER A 9 -34.80 12.94 17.35
N ALA A 10 -35.03 13.02 18.67
CA ALA A 10 -34.43 12.08 19.63
C ALA A 10 -34.85 10.63 19.35
N ALA A 11 -36.13 10.41 19.07
CA ALA A 11 -36.66 9.07 18.73
C ALA A 11 -36.03 8.52 17.45
N LYS A 12 -35.86 9.35 16.41
CA LYS A 12 -35.20 8.95 15.15
C LYS A 12 -33.74 8.53 15.39
N THR A 13 -33.02 9.29 16.21
CA THR A 13 -31.63 8.95 16.58
C THR A 13 -31.57 7.60 17.27
N LEU A 14 -32.44 7.36 18.25
CA LEU A 14 -32.48 6.09 18.97
C LEU A 14 -32.78 4.90 18.04
N VAL A 15 -33.77 5.04 17.16
CA VAL A 15 -34.12 4.02 16.16
C VAL A 15 -32.94 3.74 15.21
N SER A 16 -32.21 4.77 14.80
CA SER A 16 -31.02 4.62 13.95
C SER A 16 -29.95 3.74 14.60
N TYR A 17 -29.66 3.94 15.89
CA TYR A 17 -28.72 3.09 16.63
C TYR A 17 -29.26 1.68 16.83
N PHE A 18 -30.53 1.54 17.21
CA PHE A 18 -31.14 0.23 17.46
C PHE A 18 -31.22 -0.64 16.20
N ASN A 19 -31.38 -0.03 15.03
CA ASN A 19 -31.35 -0.72 13.74
C ASN A 19 -30.00 -1.42 13.48
N GLN A 20 -28.88 -0.95 14.04
CA GLN A 20 -27.59 -1.64 13.91
C GLN A 20 -27.58 -2.99 14.66
N ILE A 21 -28.40 -3.14 15.70
CA ILE A 21 -28.51 -4.35 16.51
C ILE A 21 -29.55 -5.31 15.92
N VAL A 22 -30.72 -4.80 15.52
CA VAL A 22 -31.84 -5.62 15.02
C VAL A 22 -31.59 -6.09 13.60
N SER A 23 -31.00 -5.22 12.77
CA SER A 23 -30.69 -5.51 11.37
C SER A 23 -29.25 -5.09 11.11
N PRO A 24 -28.26 -5.82 11.65
CA PRO A 24 -26.87 -5.54 11.40
C PRO A 24 -26.65 -5.67 9.89
N LYS A 25 -26.59 -4.53 9.20
CA LYS A 25 -25.98 -4.51 7.88
C LYS A 25 -24.57 -5.00 8.13
N LYS A 26 -24.16 -6.07 7.43
CA LYS A 26 -22.72 -6.30 7.24
C LYS A 26 -22.21 -4.97 6.74
N VAL A 27 -21.50 -4.27 7.62
CA VAL A 27 -20.60 -3.23 7.18
C VAL A 27 -19.67 -4.05 6.32
N GLU A 28 -19.88 -4.03 5.01
CA GLU A 28 -18.75 -4.16 4.12
C GLU A 28 -17.78 -3.17 4.73
N LYS A 29 -16.76 -3.70 5.42
CA LYS A 29 -15.57 -2.93 5.65
C LYS A 29 -15.39 -2.29 4.29
N LYS A 30 -15.53 -0.96 4.23
CA LYS A 30 -14.62 -0.25 3.38
C LYS A 30 -13.31 -0.77 3.92
N GLU A 31 -12.79 -1.78 3.24
CA GLU A 31 -11.39 -1.87 2.98
C GLU A 31 -11.05 -0.40 2.65
N VAL A 32 -10.65 0.33 3.70
CA VAL A 32 -9.41 1.07 3.62
C VAL A 32 -8.58 0.13 2.78
N LYS A 33 -8.30 0.53 1.55
CA LYS A 33 -7.32 -0.17 0.75
C LYS A 33 -6.08 -0.19 1.65
N GLU A 34 -5.99 -1.20 2.51
CA GLU A 34 -4.78 -1.89 2.83
C GLU A 34 -4.34 -2.23 1.41
N GLU A 35 -3.58 -1.31 0.82
CA GLU A 35 -2.70 -1.65 -0.27
C GLU A 35 -2.06 -2.92 0.23
N ALA A 36 -2.47 -4.03 -0.38
CA ALA A 36 -2.34 -5.32 0.24
C ALA A 36 -0.90 -5.44 0.73
N ASP A 37 -0.74 -6.02 1.91
CA ASP A 37 0.55 -6.47 2.43
C ASP A 37 1.01 -7.64 1.54
N VAL A 38 1.11 -7.41 0.21
CA VAL A 38 1.37 -8.41 -0.85
C VAL A 38 2.75 -9.03 -0.65
N ILE A 39 3.62 -8.30 0.04
CA ILE A 39 5.03 -8.63 0.24
C ILE A 39 5.31 -8.97 1.72
N GLY A 40 4.35 -8.75 2.63
CA GLY A 40 4.48 -9.03 4.06
C GLY A 40 5.67 -8.30 4.70
N PRO A 41 6.33 -8.86 5.74
CA PRO A 41 7.45 -8.21 6.44
C PRO A 41 8.64 -7.89 5.52
N MET A 42 8.74 -8.55 4.36
CA MET A 42 9.77 -8.30 3.36
C MET A 42 9.59 -6.93 2.67
N GLY A 43 8.36 -6.41 2.58
CA GLY A 43 8.06 -5.13 1.93
C GLY A 43 8.63 -3.93 2.69
N LYS A 44 8.76 -4.08 4.01
CA LYS A 44 9.27 -3.04 4.93
C LYS A 44 10.79 -2.96 4.97
N LEU A 45 11.48 -3.94 4.37
CA LEU A 45 12.93 -3.93 4.29
C LEU A 45 13.39 -2.83 3.33
N SER A 46 14.55 -2.26 3.63
CA SER A 46 15.19 -1.28 2.75
C SER A 46 15.74 -1.97 1.50
N VAL A 47 15.78 -1.24 0.38
CA VAL A 47 16.44 -1.70 -0.85
C VAL A 47 17.94 -2.00 -0.65
N GLU A 48 18.55 -1.51 0.42
CA GLU A 48 19.93 -1.82 0.81
C GLU A 48 20.07 -3.21 1.44
N GLU A 49 19.01 -3.70 2.10
CA GLU A 49 19.00 -4.95 2.87
C GLU A 49 18.75 -6.18 1.98
N ILE A 50 18.33 -5.97 0.73
CA ILE A 50 18.07 -7.04 -0.25
C ILE A 50 19.30 -7.42 -1.09
N GLY A 51 20.49 -6.90 -0.75
CA GLY A 51 21.74 -7.33 -1.38
C GLY A 51 22.00 -6.72 -2.76
N LEU A 52 21.40 -5.57 -3.07
CA LEU A 52 21.70 -4.84 -4.30
C LEU A 52 23.12 -4.24 -4.26
N PRO A 53 23.78 -4.09 -5.43
CA PRO A 53 25.01 -3.34 -5.51
C PRO A 53 24.80 -1.93 -4.95
N THR A 54 25.74 -1.43 -4.15
CA THR A 54 25.65 -0.13 -3.47
C THR A 54 25.29 1.02 -4.42
N ARG A 55 25.79 1.01 -5.66
CA ARG A 55 25.45 2.03 -6.67
C ARG A 55 24.00 1.98 -7.12
N VAL A 56 23.41 0.79 -7.21
CA VAL A 56 22.02 0.57 -7.61
C VAL A 56 21.09 0.94 -6.47
N ALA A 57 21.37 0.49 -5.24
CA ALA A 57 20.60 0.85 -4.05
C ALA A 57 20.57 2.37 -3.84
N ASN A 58 21.73 3.04 -3.90
CA ASN A 58 21.80 4.50 -3.77
C ASN A 58 21.05 5.26 -4.87
N ALA A 59 20.99 4.72 -6.09
CA ALA A 59 20.26 5.35 -7.17
C ALA A 59 18.74 5.19 -6.97
N LEU A 60 18.28 4.05 -6.44
CA LEU A 60 16.89 3.80 -6.07
C LEU A 60 16.43 4.69 -4.91
N VAL A 61 17.22 4.77 -3.83
CA VAL A 61 16.93 5.66 -2.68
C VAL A 61 16.84 7.11 -3.13
N LYS A 62 17.77 7.59 -3.97
CA LYS A 62 17.71 8.95 -4.53
C LYS A 62 16.51 9.20 -5.45
N ALA A 63 15.92 8.15 -6.00
CA ALA A 63 14.72 8.23 -6.81
C ALA A 63 13.42 8.10 -5.99
N GLY A 64 13.53 7.91 -4.67
CA GLY A 64 12.39 7.76 -3.77
C GLY A 64 11.87 6.33 -3.65
N TYR A 65 12.68 5.34 -4.02
CA TYR A 65 12.41 3.91 -3.78
C TYR A 65 13.32 3.44 -2.64
N GLU A 66 12.89 3.69 -1.40
CA GLU A 66 13.65 3.34 -0.20
C GLU A 66 13.34 1.92 0.26
N THR A 67 12.10 1.47 0.03
CA THR A 67 11.63 0.16 0.47
C THR A 67 11.42 -0.82 -0.67
N VAL A 68 11.43 -2.12 -0.35
CA VAL A 68 11.09 -3.20 -1.29
C VAL A 68 9.66 -3.05 -1.81
N GLU A 69 8.75 -2.57 -0.97
CA GLU A 69 7.36 -2.34 -1.35
C GLU A 69 7.22 -1.25 -2.42
N GLU A 70 7.87 -0.10 -2.23
CA GLU A 70 7.90 0.98 -3.23
C GLU A 70 8.53 0.52 -4.54
N LEU A 71 9.62 -0.25 -4.45
CA LEU A 71 10.31 -0.80 -5.59
C LEU A 71 9.47 -1.84 -6.36
N ALA A 72 8.68 -2.66 -5.66
CA ALA A 72 7.82 -3.66 -6.26
C ALA A 72 6.59 -3.05 -6.95
N LYS A 73 6.09 -1.93 -6.42
CA LYS A 73 5.02 -1.12 -7.05
C LYS A 73 5.51 -0.27 -8.22
N ALA A 74 6.82 -0.09 -8.37
CA ALA A 74 7.40 0.67 -9.46
C ALA A 74 7.27 -0.05 -10.82
N LYS A 75 6.93 0.72 -11.86
CA LYS A 75 6.98 0.23 -13.23
C LYS A 75 8.40 0.19 -13.75
N LYS A 76 8.73 -0.83 -14.56
CA LYS A 76 10.04 -0.94 -15.22
C LYS A 76 10.40 0.32 -16.01
N GLU A 77 9.43 0.93 -16.68
CA GLU A 77 9.59 2.15 -17.47
C GLU A 77 10.05 3.35 -16.62
N ASP A 78 9.62 3.43 -15.37
CA ASP A 78 10.01 4.50 -14.47
C ASP A 78 11.40 4.26 -13.88
N LEU A 79 11.75 3.00 -13.64
CA LEU A 79 13.11 2.60 -13.24
C LEU A 79 14.16 2.89 -14.32
N VAL A 80 13.80 2.81 -15.61
CA VAL A 80 14.69 3.19 -16.73
C VAL A 80 14.99 4.70 -16.73
N LYS A 81 14.05 5.53 -16.26
CA LYS A 81 14.23 6.99 -16.20
C LYS A 81 15.13 7.42 -15.05
N VAL A 82 15.37 6.55 -14.07
CA VAL A 82 16.23 6.86 -12.93
C VAL A 82 17.67 7.04 -13.40
N ARG A 83 18.23 8.21 -13.09
CA ARG A 83 19.63 8.54 -13.41
C ARG A 83 20.57 7.50 -12.78
N ASN A 84 21.42 6.88 -13.60
CA ASN A 84 22.37 5.81 -13.23
C ASN A 84 21.77 4.40 -13.10
N LEU A 85 20.52 4.17 -13.50
CA LEU A 85 20.00 2.83 -13.79
C LEU A 85 20.05 2.58 -15.30
N GLY A 86 20.72 1.50 -15.70
CA GLY A 86 20.69 1.00 -17.08
C GLY A 86 20.07 -0.40 -17.15
N GLU A 87 19.99 -0.98 -18.34
CA GLU A 87 19.41 -2.32 -18.56
C GLU A 87 20.04 -3.40 -17.65
N LYS A 88 21.35 -3.32 -17.43
CA LYS A 88 22.07 -4.25 -16.54
C LYS A 88 21.61 -4.08 -15.08
N SER A 89 21.41 -2.85 -14.62
CA SER A 89 20.90 -2.58 -13.27
C SER A 89 19.48 -3.12 -13.09
N ILE A 90 18.61 -2.94 -14.09
CA ILE A 90 17.22 -3.43 -14.04
C ILE A 90 17.17 -4.96 -13.96
N LYS A 91 18.03 -5.66 -14.71
CA LYS A 91 18.15 -7.12 -14.60
C LYS A 91 18.57 -7.54 -13.19
N ILE A 92 19.56 -6.87 -12.61
CA ILE A 92 20.03 -7.15 -11.24
C ILE A 92 18.89 -6.94 -10.23
N ILE A 93 18.14 -5.85 -10.35
CA ILE A 93 16.99 -5.56 -9.47
C ILE A 93 15.92 -6.65 -9.62
N THR A 94 15.61 -7.04 -10.85
CA THR A 94 14.62 -8.10 -11.13
C THR A 94 15.02 -9.42 -10.46
N VAL A 95 16.29 -9.82 -10.60
CA VAL A 95 16.80 -11.04 -9.99
C VAL A 95 16.73 -10.96 -8.46
N ALA A 96 17.19 -9.85 -7.87
CA ALA A 96 17.17 -9.65 -6.43
C ALA A 96 15.74 -9.71 -5.84
N LEU A 97 14.76 -9.12 -6.52
CA LEU A 97 13.35 -9.20 -6.11
C LEU A 97 12.82 -10.64 -6.21
N VAL A 98 13.11 -11.34 -7.31
CA VAL A 98 12.67 -12.73 -7.50
C VAL A 98 13.27 -13.68 -6.48
N GLU A 99 14.56 -13.52 -6.13
CA GLU A 99 15.22 -14.29 -5.06
C GLU A 99 14.55 -14.10 -3.70
N LYS A 100 13.96 -12.92 -3.46
CA LYS A 100 13.21 -12.60 -2.25
C LYS A 100 11.72 -12.95 -2.34
N GLY A 101 11.29 -13.57 -3.45
CA GLY A 101 9.90 -13.98 -3.68
C GLY A 101 8.97 -12.84 -4.11
N VAL A 102 9.52 -11.69 -4.51
CA VAL A 102 8.79 -10.50 -4.93
C VAL A 102 8.86 -10.34 -6.44
N LYS A 103 7.74 -10.02 -7.08
CA LYS A 103 7.68 -9.70 -8.51
C LYS A 103 7.37 -8.22 -8.69
N PHE A 104 7.88 -7.63 -9.77
CA PHE A 104 7.44 -6.32 -10.21
C PHE A 104 5.94 -6.34 -10.51
N GLY A 105 5.23 -5.29 -10.10
CA GLY A 105 3.91 -5.00 -10.63
C GLY A 105 3.99 -4.77 -12.14
N GLU A 106 3.05 -5.35 -12.88
CA GLU A 106 2.86 -5.10 -14.32
C GLU A 106 2.50 -3.63 -14.60
#